data_AF-A0A662G827-F1
#
_entry.id   AF-A0A662G827-F1
#
_cell.length_a   1.000
_cell.length_b   1.000
_cell.length_c   1.000
_cell.angle_alpha   90.00
_cell.angle_beta   90.00
_cell.angle_gamma   90.00
#
_symmetry.space_group_name_H-M   'P 1'
#
loop_
_entity.id
_entity.type
_entity.pdbx_description
1 polymer ?
#
loop_
_entity_poly.entity_id
_entity_poly.type
_entity_poly.pdbx_seq_one_letter_code
_entity_poly.pdbx_strand_id
1 'polypeptide(L)' 'MVSTTIQVSRRTRMLLELLKREYGVRSFDEVIERLVFEKMGLPMDMFGVDKGRLRPFSARDRMEDRL' A
#
# COMPACT_ATOMS: atom_id res chain seq x y z
N MET A 1 -15.28 -0.89 -8.86
CA MET A 1 -14.02 -1.56 -9.23
C MET A 1 -14.37 -2.88 -9.91
N VAL A 2 -13.66 -3.26 -10.97
CA VAL A 2 -13.86 -4.55 -11.62
C VAL A 2 -13.14 -5.62 -10.79
N SER A 3 -13.87 -6.63 -10.34
CA SER A 3 -13.30 -7.73 -9.55
C SER A 3 -12.86 -8.88 -10.45
N THR A 4 -11.65 -9.41 -10.20
CA THR A 4 -11.15 -10.62 -10.86
C THR A 4 -11.17 -11.78 -9.88
N THR A 5 -11.62 -12.95 -10.32
CA THR A 5 -11.62 -14.15 -9.48
C THR A 5 -10.35 -14.96 -9.69
N ILE A 6 -9.66 -15.31 -8.60
CA ILE A 6 -8.52 -16.22 -8.60
C ILE A 6 -8.93 -17.48 -7.84
N GLN A 7 -8.74 -18.64 -8.46
CA GLN A 7 -8.96 -19.92 -7.79
C GLN A 7 -7.69 -20.33 -7.04
N VAL A 8 -7.83 -20.72 -5.77
CA VAL A 8 -6.73 -21.13 -4.91
C VAL A 8 -7.07 -22.41 -4.15
N SER A 9 -6.05 -23.10 -3.65
CA SER A 9 -6.28 -24.27 -2.80
C SER A 9 -6.95 -23.90 -1.48
N ARG A 10 -7.66 -24.86 -0.85
CA ARG A 10 -8.23 -24.67 0.50
C ARG A 10 -7.16 -24.27 1.53
N ARG A 11 -5.97 -24.85 1.44
CA ARG A 11 -4.84 -24.53 2.31
C ARG A 11 -4.41 -23.08 2.15
N THR A 12 -4.27 -22.60 0.91
CA THR A 12 -3.93 -21.20 0.62
C THR A 12 -4.97 -20.25 1.20
N ARG A 13 -6.26 -20.55 1.01
CA ARG A 13 -7.35 -19.75 1.61
C ARG A 13 -7.24 -19.67 3.14
N MET A 14 -6.93 -20.78 3.82
CA MET A 14 -6.75 -20.77 5.27
C MET A 14 -5.57 -19.90 5.71
N LEU A 15 -4.44 -19.95 5.00
CA LEU A 15 -3.28 -19.11 5.29
C LEU A 15 -3.62 -17.61 5.12
N LEU A 16 -4.36 -17.28 4.06
CA LEU A 16 -4.83 -15.91 3.83
C LEU A 16 -5.77 -15.43 4.95
N GLU A 17 -6.61 -16.30 5.51
CA GLU A 17 -7.46 -15.94 6.67
C GLU A 17 -6.66 -15.70 7.95
N LEU A 18 -5.58 -16.48 8.19
CA LEU A 18 -4.71 -16.24 9.33
C LEU A 18 -4.01 -14.88 9.20
N LEU A 19 -3.43 -14.60 8.03
CA LEU A 19 -2.79 -13.30 7.75
C LEU A 19 -3.78 -12.15 7.80
N LYS A 20 -5.02 -12.35 7.34
CA LYS A 20 -6.09 -11.34 7.42
C LYS A 20 -6.34 -10.91 8.87
N ARG A 21 -6.36 -11.87 9.81
CA ARG A 21 -6.52 -11.60 11.25
C ARG A 21 -5.28 -10.94 11.84
N GLU A 22 -4.10 -11.42 11.48
CA GLU A 22 -2.81 -10.89 11.96
C GLU A 22 -2.61 -9.43 11.53
N TYR A 23 -2.89 -9.11 10.26
CA TYR A 23 -2.82 -7.75 9.72
C TYR A 23 -3.97 -6.84 10.16
N GLY A 24 -5.05 -7.41 10.71
CA GLY A 24 -6.25 -6.66 11.12
C GLY A 24 -7.04 -6.06 9.95
N VAL A 25 -6.97 -6.67 8.76
CA VAL A 25 -7.57 -6.15 7.52
C VAL A 25 -8.90 -6.83 7.19
N ARG A 26 -9.70 -6.18 6.32
CA ARG A 26 -11.08 -6.61 6.04
C ARG A 26 -11.23 -7.42 4.75
N SER A 27 -10.23 -7.40 3.87
CA SER A 27 -10.26 -8.06 2.57
C SER A 27 -9.04 -8.98 2.36
N PHE A 28 -9.17 -9.97 1.45
CA PHE A 28 -8.01 -10.74 0.99
C PHE A 28 -7.15 -9.95 0.02
N ASP A 29 -7.75 -9.00 -0.70
CA ASP A 29 -7.05 -8.10 -1.60
C ASP A 29 -5.97 -7.30 -0.84
N GLU A 30 -6.33 -6.71 0.31
CA GLU A 30 -5.36 -6.04 1.18
C GLU A 30 -4.25 -6.99 1.63
N VAL A 31 -4.57 -8.22 2.03
CA VAL A 31 -3.56 -9.22 2.44
C VAL A 31 -2.58 -9.51 1.29
N ILE A 32 -3.09 -9.73 0.08
CA ILE A 32 -2.28 -10.03 -1.10
C ILE A 32 -1.39 -8.85 -1.45
N GLU A 33 -1.93 -7.63 -1.43
CA GLU A 33 -1.16 -6.40 -1.68
C GLU A 33 -0.04 -6.22 -0.65
N ARG A 34 -0.33 -6.40 0.65
CA ARG A 34 0.70 -6.32 1.71
C ARG A 34 1.84 -7.30 1.46
N LEU A 35 1.51 -8.55 1.18
CA LEU A 35 2.50 -9.60 0.90
C LEU A 35 3.38 -9.24 -0.30
N VAL A 36 2.79 -8.66 -1.35
CA VAL A 36 3.54 -8.22 -2.54
C VAL A 36 4.46 -7.04 -2.17
N PHE A 37 3.97 -6.04 -1.46
CA PHE A 37 4.79 -4.89 -1.04
C PHE A 37 5.94 -5.31 -0.12
N GLU A 38 5.67 -6.12 0.90
CA GLU A 38 6.68 -6.69 1.80
C GLU A 38 7.73 -7.48 1.04
N LYS A 39 7.31 -8.34 0.09
CA LYS A 39 8.23 -9.14 -0.72
C LYS A 39 9.11 -8.29 -1.64
N MET A 40 8.56 -7.20 -2.16
CA MET A 40 9.25 -6.28 -3.07
C MET A 40 10.05 -5.21 -2.32
N GLY A 41 10.00 -5.18 -0.98
CA GLY A 41 10.64 -4.15 -0.15
C GLY A 41 10.07 -2.76 -0.38
N LEU A 42 8.81 -2.69 -0.85
CA LEU A 42 8.14 -1.44 -1.16
C LEU A 42 7.33 -0.97 0.06
N PRO A 43 7.32 0.34 0.36
CA PRO A 43 6.47 0.87 1.41
C PRO A 43 4.99 0.68 1.03
N MET A 44 4.20 0.23 2.00
CA MET A 44 2.75 0.06 1.83
C MET A 44 2.02 1.38 1.57
N ASP A 45 2.60 2.50 2.00
CA ASP A 45 2.15 3.81 1.57
C ASP A 45 2.97 4.29 0.37
N MET A 46 2.35 4.28 -0.82
CA MET A 46 2.89 5.02 -1.97
C MET A 46 2.92 6.56 -1.74
N PHE A 47 2.49 7.03 -0.55
CA PHE A 47 2.44 8.43 -0.10
C PHE A 47 3.54 8.77 0.92
N GLY A 48 4.73 8.17 0.81
CA GLY A 48 5.66 8.18 1.95
C GLY A 48 7.16 8.26 1.71
N VAL A 49 7.68 8.32 0.47
CA VAL A 49 9.15 8.38 0.28
C VAL A 49 9.78 9.61 0.97
N ASP A 50 9.02 10.70 1.10
CA ASP A 50 9.44 11.92 1.81
C ASP A 50 8.58 12.27 3.05
N LYS A 51 7.81 11.32 3.61
CA LYS A 51 7.09 11.59 4.87
C LYS A 51 8.11 11.88 5.98
N GLY A 52 8.20 13.15 6.41
CA GLY A 52 9.22 13.64 7.35
C GLY A 52 10.45 14.30 6.71
N ARG A 53 10.60 14.24 5.37
CA ARG A 53 11.60 15.01 4.60
C ARG A 53 11.01 16.23 3.90
N LEU A 54 9.69 16.26 3.68
CA LEU A 54 9.01 17.42 3.10
C LEU A 54 8.99 18.58 4.09
N ARG A 55 9.69 19.66 3.75
CA ARG A 55 9.54 20.97 4.40
C ARG A 55 8.27 21.68 3.88
N PRO A 56 7.63 22.54 4.68
CA PRO A 56 6.54 23.39 4.18
C PRO A 56 6.98 24.18 2.94
N PHE A 57 6.09 24.33 1.98
CA PHE A 57 6.34 25.18 0.81
C PHE A 57 6.62 26.61 1.26
N SER A 58 7.72 27.18 0.80
CA SER A 58 8.07 28.58 0.97
C SER A 58 7.54 29.42 -0.19
N ALA A 59 7.46 30.74 -0.02
CA ALA A 59 7.06 31.65 -1.10
C ALA A 59 7.93 31.45 -2.36
N ARG A 60 9.22 31.12 -2.20
CA ARG A 60 10.16 30.87 -3.31
C ARG A 60 9.88 29.58 -4.09
N ASP A 61 9.08 28.68 -3.53
CA ASP A 61 8.66 27.45 -4.20
C ASP A 61 7.44 27.70 -5.11
N ARG A 62 6.85 28.91 -5.08
CA ARG A 62 5.76 29.31 -5.98
C ARG A 62 6.34 29.63 -7.36
N MET A 63 5.84 28.92 -8.38
CA MET A 63 6.22 29.15 -9.78
C MET A 63 5.73 30.51 -10.33
N GLU A 64 4.83 31.17 -9.60
CA GLU A 64 4.22 32.46 -9.94
C GLU A 64 5.20 33.64 -9.78
N ASP A 65 6.25 33.50 -8.94
CA ASP A 65 7.26 34.54 -8.69
C ASP A 65 8.42 34.51 -9.71
N ARG A 66 8.28 33.77 -10.82
CA ARG A 66 9.32 33.62 -11.86
C ARG A 66 9.12 34.49 -13.11
N LEU A 67 8.20 35.45 -13.06
CA LEU A 67 7.91 36.40 -14.14
C LEU A 67 8.36 37.81 -13.80
#